data_AF-A0A967I7V7-F1
#
_entry.id   AF-A0A967I7V7-F1
#
_cell.length_a   1.000
_cell.length_b   1.000
_cell.length_c   1.000
_cell.angle_alpha   90.00
_cell.angle_beta   90.00
_cell.angle_gamma   90.00
#
_symmetry.space_group_name_H-M   'P 1'
#
loop_
_entity.id
_entity.type
_entity.pdbx_description
1 polymer ?
#
loop_
_entity_poly.entity_id
_entity_poly.type
_entity_poly.pdbx_seq_one_letter_code
_entity_poly.pdbx_strand_id
1 'polypeptide(L)' 'MQSSFDFSSPNGLVAGVDEVGRGPLAGPVVTAAVILDPAKPIAGLADSKAMSEKKRERLFDEIREKALAWAIGRCEVEEI' A
#
# COMPACT_ATOMS: atom_id res chain seq x y z
N MET A 1 -9.72 -10.02 -22.14
CA MET A 1 -10.82 -9.14 -21.66
C MET A 1 -10.66 -9.08 -20.15
N GLN A 2 -9.92 -8.11 -19.62
CA GLN A 2 -9.81 -7.93 -18.17
C GLN A 2 -11.19 -7.49 -17.69
N SER A 3 -11.88 -8.38 -16.97
CA SER A 3 -13.09 -8.07 -16.24
C SER A 3 -12.80 -6.86 -15.36
N SER A 4 -13.49 -5.77 -15.64
CA SER A 4 -13.55 -4.57 -14.81
C SER A 4 -13.76 -4.98 -13.36
N PHE A 5 -12.73 -4.84 -12.52
CA PHE A 5 -12.86 -4.98 -11.08
C PHE A 5 -13.86 -3.92 -10.63
N ASP A 6 -15.02 -4.37 -10.17
CA ASP A 6 -15.99 -3.50 -9.56
C ASP A 6 -15.50 -3.14 -8.14
N PHE A 7 -14.73 -2.04 -8.06
CA PHE A 7 -14.27 -1.46 -6.79
C PHE A 7 -15.42 -1.01 -5.88
N SER A 8 -16.66 -1.00 -6.38
CA SER A 8 -17.85 -0.69 -5.61
C SER A 8 -18.60 -1.92 -5.11
N SER A 9 -18.15 -3.14 -5.45
CA SER A 9 -18.81 -4.36 -5.03
C SER A 9 -18.63 -4.58 -3.51
N PRO A 10 -19.70 -4.52 -2.70
CA PRO A 10 -19.60 -4.59 -1.24
C PRO A 10 -19.25 -6.00 -0.71
N ASN A 11 -19.11 -7.00 -1.59
CA ASN A 11 -18.96 -8.40 -1.21
C ASN A 11 -17.52 -8.93 -1.31
N GLY A 12 -16.54 -8.10 -1.69
CA GLY A 12 -15.15 -8.51 -1.84
C GLY A 12 -14.18 -7.58 -1.11
N LEU A 13 -13.18 -8.14 -0.45
CA LEU A 13 -12.05 -7.36 0.06
C LEU A 13 -11.14 -6.96 -1.11
N VAL A 14 -10.83 -5.66 -1.23
CA VAL A 14 -9.92 -5.13 -2.25
C VAL A 14 -8.60 -4.74 -1.58
N ALA A 15 -7.49 -5.26 -2.10
CA ALA A 15 -6.15 -4.87 -1.70
C ALA A 15 -5.56 -3.88 -2.72
N GLY A 16 -5.12 -2.71 -2.23
CA GLY A 16 -4.19 -1.85 -2.96
C GLY A 16 -2.76 -2.36 -2.79
N VAL A 17 -1.99 -2.37 -3.87
CA VAL A 17 -0.59 -2.82 -3.90
C VAL A 17 0.31 -1.78 -4.54
N ASP A 18 1.50 -1.61 -4.00
CA ASP A 18 2.52 -0.69 -4.51
C ASP A 18 3.93 -1.17 -4.13
N GLU A 19 4.94 -0.74 -4.90
CA GLU A 19 6.34 -1.10 -4.69
C GLU A 19 7.29 0.10 -4.63
N VAL A 20 8.40 -0.09 -3.91
CA VAL A 20 9.54 0.82 -3.90
C VAL A 20 10.84 0.06 -4.13
N GLY A 21 11.83 0.71 -4.73
CA GLY A 21 13.15 0.09 -4.96
C GLY A 21 13.35 -0.59 -6.33
N ARG A 22 12.42 -0.44 -7.29
CA ARG A 22 12.57 -1.02 -8.65
C ARG A 22 13.66 -0.37 -9.52
N GLY A 23 13.99 0.89 -9.25
CA GLY A 23 14.90 1.71 -10.08
C GLY A 23 16.36 1.86 -9.61
N PRO A 24 16.67 1.83 -8.31
CA PRO A 24 18.06 1.91 -7.83
C PRO A 24 18.95 0.76 -8.32
N LEU A 25 20.27 1.02 -8.44
CA LEU A 25 21.29 0.01 -8.79
C LEU A 25 21.61 -0.97 -7.65
N ALA A 26 21.20 -0.65 -6.42
CA ALA A 26 21.49 -1.43 -5.23
C ALA A 26 20.33 -1.34 -4.25
N GLY A 27 20.17 -2.40 -3.46
CA GLY A 27 19.14 -2.53 -2.45
C GLY A 27 17.97 -3.40 -2.90
N PRO A 28 17.14 -3.85 -1.94
CA PRO A 28 16.02 -4.73 -2.18
C PRO A 28 14.84 -4.00 -2.84
N VAL A 29 13.92 -4.77 -3.42
CA VAL A 29 12.58 -4.29 -3.74
C VAL A 29 11.65 -4.60 -2.57
N VAL A 30 10.87 -3.60 -2.16
CA VAL A 30 9.88 -3.75 -1.09
C VAL A 30 8.49 -3.45 -1.66
N THR A 31 7.55 -4.35 -1.42
CA THR A 31 6.15 -4.25 -1.85
C THR A 31 5.24 -4.20 -0.63
N ALA A 32 4.15 -3.47 -0.70
CA ALA A 32 3.10 -3.48 0.31
C ALA A 32 1.74 -3.85 -0.30
N ALA A 33 0.92 -4.54 0.48
CA ALA A 33 -0.50 -4.78 0.17
C ALA A 33 -1.34 -4.29 1.34
N VAL A 34 -2.40 -3.52 1.08
CA VAL A 34 -3.27 -2.94 2.11
C VAL A 34 -4.73 -3.09 1.72
N ILE A 35 -5.55 -3.64 2.61
CA ILE A 35 -7.00 -3.68 2.52
C ILE A 35 -7.56 -2.65 3.51
N LEU A 36 -8.09 -1.54 2.99
CA LEU A 36 -8.63 -0.46 3.82
C LEU A 36 -10.00 -0.83 4.40
N ASP A 37 -10.27 -0.39 5.63
CA ASP A 37 -11.59 -0.48 6.24
C ASP A 37 -12.45 0.71 5.81
N PRO A 38 -13.54 0.52 5.04
CA PRO A 38 -14.42 1.62 4.63
C PRO A 38 -15.11 2.30 5.83
N ALA A 39 -15.21 1.63 6.99
CA ALA A 39 -15.75 2.22 8.20
C ALA A 39 -14.75 3.11 8.96
N LYS A 40 -13.45 3.05 8.61
CA LYS A 40 -12.37 3.81 9.27
C LYS A 40 -11.51 4.57 8.24
N PRO A 41 -12.06 5.59 7.58
CA PRO A 41 -11.31 6.35 6.58
C PRO A 41 -10.08 7.04 7.18
N ILE A 42 -9.00 7.10 6.39
CA ILE A 42 -7.73 7.71 6.75
C ILE A 42 -7.62 9.07 6.05
N ALA A 43 -7.61 10.15 6.83
CA ALA A 43 -7.61 11.49 6.27
C ALA A 43 -6.25 11.83 5.63
N GLY A 44 -6.27 12.26 4.37
CA GLY A 44 -5.06 12.67 3.66
C GLY A 44 -4.20 11.51 3.14
N LEU A 45 -4.75 10.30 3.07
CA LEU A 45 -4.21 9.18 2.30
C LEU A 45 -4.36 9.47 0.79
N ALA A 46 -3.32 10.02 0.17
CA ALA A 46 -3.25 10.36 -1.25
C ALA A 46 -1.81 10.17 -1.78
N ASP A 47 -1.60 10.31 -3.10
CA ASP A 47 -0.34 9.99 -3.79
C ASP A 47 0.88 10.60 -3.05
N SER A 48 1.71 9.70 -2.53
CA SER A 48 2.72 9.95 -1.49
C SER A 48 3.88 10.83 -1.95
N LYS A 49 3.97 11.10 -3.25
CA LYS A 49 5.06 11.86 -3.91
C LYS A 49 5.17 13.32 -3.46
N ALA A 50 4.14 13.89 -2.83
CA ALA A 50 4.15 15.25 -2.29
C ALA A 50 4.26 15.32 -0.75
N MET A 51 4.50 14.19 -0.06
CA MET A 51 4.45 14.12 1.39
C MET A 51 5.82 14.22 2.05
N SER A 52 5.91 14.98 3.15
CA SER A 52 7.08 14.95 4.02
C SER A 52 7.23 13.57 4.70
N GLU A 53 8.46 13.21 5.06
CA GLU A 53 8.77 11.98 5.80
C GLU A 53 7.93 11.84 7.07
N LYS A 54 7.88 12.89 7.90
CA LYS A 54 7.06 12.93 9.11
C LYS A 54 5.57 12.65 8.85
N LYS A 55 5.03 13.12 7.73
CA LYS A 55 3.62 12.86 7.37
C LYS A 55 3.43 11.40 6.92
N ARG A 56 4.42 10.82 6.23
CA ARG A 56 4.41 9.40 5.82
C ARG A 56 4.48 8.47 7.03
N GLU A 57 5.36 8.74 7.99
CA GLU A 57 5.46 7.95 9.23
C GLU A 57 4.14 7.97 10.02
N ARG A 58 3.55 9.15 10.20
CA ARG A 58 2.24 9.26 10.85
C ARG A 58 1.15 8.48 10.11
N LEU A 59 1.09 8.58 8.77
CA LEU A 59 0.12 7.82 7.99
C LEU A 59 0.37 6.32 8.06
N PHE A 60 1.63 5.87 8.14
CA PHE A 60 1.96 4.45 8.28
C PHE A 60 1.35 3.87 9.56
N ASP A 61 1.50 4.54 10.70
CA ASP A 61 0.88 4.11 11.94
C ASP A 61 -0.65 4.09 11.84
N GLU A 62 -1.25 5.13 11.23
CA GLU A 62 -2.69 5.22 11.04
C GLU A 62 -3.24 4.12 10.10
N ILE A 63 -2.50 3.76 9.04
CA ILE A 63 -2.84 2.65 8.15
C ILE A 63 -2.80 1.32 8.91
N ARG A 64 -1.77 1.09 9.73
CA ARG A 64 -1.64 -0.16 10.49
C ARG A 64 -2.76 -0.34 11.51
N GLU A 65 -3.26 0.75 12.09
CA GLU A 65 -4.34 0.73 13.06
C GLU A 65 -5.73 0.56 12.40
N LYS A 66 -5.95 1.23 11.26
CA LYS A 66 -7.29 1.35 10.66
C LYS A 66 -7.56 0.40 9.51
N ALA A 67 -6.54 -0.19 8.87
CA ALA A 67 -6.75 -1.17 7.81
C ALA A 67 -7.36 -2.48 8.33
N LEU A 68 -8.12 -3.18 7.48
CA LEU A 68 -8.60 -4.52 7.77
C LEU A 68 -7.45 -5.54 7.77
N ALA A 69 -6.50 -5.37 6.84
CA ALA A 69 -5.29 -6.16 6.76
C ALA A 69 -4.21 -5.38 5.99
N TRP A 70 -2.95 -5.68 6.31
CA TRP A 70 -1.80 -5.22 5.54
C TRP A 70 -0.66 -6.22 5.63
N ALA A 71 0.21 -6.22 4.62
CA ALA A 71 1.41 -7.03 4.59
C ALA A 71 2.53 -6.31 3.83
N ILE A 72 3.77 -6.65 4.16
CA ILE A 72 4.98 -6.20 3.46
C ILE A 72 5.69 -7.42 2.93
N GLY A 73 6.05 -7.38 1.65
CA GLY A 73 6.95 -8.32 0.99
C GLY A 73 8.28 -7.64 0.70
N ARG A 74 9.37 -8.40 0.81
CA ARG A 74 10.72 -7.92 0.51
C ARG A 74 11.43 -8.97 -0.32
N CYS A 75 12.09 -8.51 -1.38
CA CYS A 75 12.86 -9.31 -2.33
C CYS A 75 14.30 -8.78 -2.31
N GLU A 76 15.26 -9.59 -1.88
CA GLU A 76 16.67 -9.23 -1.92
C GLU A 76 17.20 -9.22 -3.36
N VAL A 77 18.38 -8.63 -3.58
CA VAL A 77 18.97 -8.48 -4.92
C VAL A 77 19.14 -9.83 -5.62
N GLU A 78 19.45 -10.88 -4.85
CA GLU A 78 19.63 -12.24 -5.36
C GLU A 78 18.32 -12.91 -5.82
N GLU A 79 17.17 -12.33 -5.47
CA GLU A 79 15.82 -12.84 -5.76
C GLU A 79 15.13 -12.09 -6.92
N ILE A 80 15.76 -11.02 -7.44
CA ILE A 80 15.25 -10.13 -8.53
C ILE A 80 15.84 -10.51 -9.89
#